data_AF-A0A450U5T1-F1
#
_entry.id   AF-A0A450U5T1-F1
#
_cell.length_a   1.000
_cell.length_b   1.000
_cell.length_c   1.000
_cell.angle_alpha   90.00
_cell.angle_beta   90.00
_cell.angle_gamma   90.00
#
_symmetry.space_group_name_H-M   'P 1'
#
loop_
_entity.id
_entity.type
_entity.pdbx_description
1 polymer ?
#
loop_
_entity_poly.entity_id
_entity_poly.type
_entity_poly.pdbx_seq_one_letter_code
_entity_poly.pdbx_strand_id
1 'polypeptide(L)'
;MNNRAEIIELQRHLDAAFERIGDVTSDNPELQSDLARYLCVLVSGYLEKAVTALLLEHARQAGTPPTLQRFVDVRTRRFTNANTQRLQDLLGSFDPDWERELKSFLVDGCKDAVNSIVGLRNRIAHGETVGITYRQISDYYIQVQKVVDQVAGLCCEN
;
A
#
# COMPACT_ATOMS: atom_id res chain seq x y z
N MET A 1 4.32 -20.16 -0.82
CA MET A 1 3.90 -19.24 -1.90
C MET A 1 5.06 -18.30 -2.20
N ASN A 2 5.18 -17.81 -3.43
CA ASN A 2 6.22 -16.84 -3.79
C ASN A 2 5.64 -15.44 -3.59
N ASN A 3 6.10 -14.72 -2.56
CA ASN A 3 5.51 -13.44 -2.16
C ASN A 3 5.68 -12.34 -3.23
N ARG A 4 6.69 -12.44 -4.10
CA ARG A 4 6.80 -11.57 -5.29
C ARG A 4 5.67 -11.79 -6.29
N ALA A 5 5.27 -13.05 -6.52
CA ALA A 5 4.15 -13.35 -7.40
C ALA A 5 2.83 -12.83 -6.82
N GLU A 6 2.69 -12.82 -5.50
CA GLU A 6 1.53 -12.25 -4.81
C GLU A 6 1.45 -10.72 -5.00
N ILE A 7 2.55 -9.99 -4.88
CA ILE A 7 2.58 -8.54 -5.11
C ILE A 7 2.19 -8.21 -6.56
N ILE A 8 2.74 -8.96 -7.53
CA ILE A 8 2.41 -8.80 -8.95
C ILE A 8 0.93 -9.04 -9.20
N GLU A 9 0.35 -10.07 -8.56
CA GLU A 9 -1.07 -10.37 -8.70
C GLU A 9 -1.95 -9.30 -8.05
N LEU A 10 -1.57 -8.79 -6.88
CA LEU A 10 -2.28 -7.68 -6.22
C LEU A 10 -2.26 -6.41 -7.07
N GLN A 11 -1.11 -6.10 -7.68
CA GLN A 11 -0.98 -4.97 -8.59
C GLN A 11 -1.85 -5.17 -9.84
N ARG A 12 -1.77 -6.32 -10.49
CA ARG A 12 -2.59 -6.65 -11.67
C ARG A 12 -4.08 -6.53 -11.39
N HIS A 13 -4.53 -7.03 -10.24
CA HIS A 13 -5.93 -6.92 -9.84
C HIS A 13 -6.36 -5.45 -9.69
N LEU A 14 -5.49 -4.61 -9.14
CA LEU A 14 -5.74 -3.19 -8.96
C LEU A 14 -5.74 -2.43 -10.29
N ASP A 15 -4.77 -2.70 -11.17
CA ASP A 15 -4.69 -2.15 -12.52
C ASP A 15 -5.97 -2.46 -13.31
N ALA A 16 -6.41 -3.73 -13.31
CA ALA A 16 -7.65 -4.15 -13.95
C ALA A 16 -8.90 -3.46 -13.35
N ALA A 17 -8.88 -3.15 -12.06
CA ALA A 17 -9.96 -2.39 -11.43
C ALA A 17 -9.96 -0.92 -11.89
N PHE A 18 -8.79 -0.29 -12.02
CA PHE A 18 -8.64 1.05 -12.55
C PHE A 18 -9.08 1.16 -14.01
N GLU A 19 -8.68 0.21 -14.86
CA GLU A 19 -9.10 0.13 -16.27
C GLU A 19 -10.62 0.02 -16.37
N ARG A 20 -11.21 -1.00 -15.74
CA ARG A 20 -12.65 -1.25 -15.77
C ARG A 20 -13.47 -0.05 -15.29
N ILE A 21 -12.99 0.66 -14.26
CA ILE A 21 -13.69 1.83 -13.72
C ILE A 21 -13.47 3.07 -14.60
N GLY A 22 -12.29 3.21 -15.19
CA GLY A 22 -11.98 4.30 -16.13
C GLY A 22 -12.86 4.25 -17.39
N ASP A 23 -13.25 3.05 -17.82
CA ASP A 23 -14.14 2.83 -18.95
C ASP A 23 -15.63 3.10 -18.64
N VAL A 24 -16.00 3.32 -17.38
CA VAL A 24 -17.39 3.61 -17.00
C VAL A 24 -17.73 5.05 -17.36
N THR A 25 -18.36 5.25 -18.51
CA THR A 25 -19.04 6.51 -18.83
C THR A 25 -20.39 6.55 -18.13
N SER A 26 -20.54 7.44 -17.15
CA SER A 26 -21.81 7.67 -16.46
C SER A 26 -22.02 9.15 -16.19
N ASP A 27 -23.21 9.65 -16.51
CA ASP A 27 -23.65 11.00 -16.17
C ASP A 27 -24.08 11.13 -14.70
N ASN A 28 -24.06 10.03 -13.93
CA ASN A 28 -24.37 10.00 -12.51
C ASN A 28 -23.08 10.28 -11.69
N PRO A 29 -22.96 11.49 -11.08
CA PRO A 29 -21.77 11.83 -10.32
C PRO A 29 -21.64 11.02 -9.01
N GLU A 30 -22.74 10.56 -8.43
CA GLU A 30 -22.72 9.70 -7.25
C GLU A 30 -22.07 8.35 -7.56
N LEU A 31 -22.39 7.74 -8.71
CA LEU A 31 -21.77 6.48 -9.14
C LEU A 31 -20.25 6.64 -9.31
N GLN A 32 -19.82 7.73 -9.96
CA GLN A 32 -18.38 8.02 -10.13
C GLN A 32 -17.69 8.20 -8.78
N SER A 33 -18.37 8.85 -7.83
CA SER A 33 -17.88 9.03 -6.46
C SER A 33 -17.74 7.69 -5.72
N ASP A 34 -18.72 6.81 -5.84
CA ASP A 34 -18.70 5.48 -5.22
C ASP A 34 -17.59 4.58 -5.77
N LEU A 35 -17.37 4.62 -7.09
CA LEU A 35 -16.28 3.88 -7.73
C LEU A 35 -14.90 4.41 -7.29
N ALA A 36 -14.74 5.73 -7.15
CA ALA A 36 -13.51 6.33 -6.64
C ALA A 36 -13.25 5.94 -5.17
N ARG A 37 -14.29 5.90 -4.32
CA ARG A 37 -14.18 5.40 -2.94
C ARG A 37 -13.78 3.94 -2.89
N TYR A 38 -14.36 3.11 -3.76
CA TYR A 38 -13.99 1.70 -3.87
C TYR A 38 -12.50 1.54 -4.24
N LEU A 39 -12.01 2.26 -5.26
CA LEU A 39 -10.59 2.30 -5.59
C LEU A 39 -9.72 2.74 -4.41
N CYS A 40 -10.14 3.74 -3.63
CA CYS A 40 -9.42 4.17 -2.44
C CYS A 40 -9.23 3.04 -1.42
N VAL A 41 -10.27 2.23 -1.19
CA VAL A 41 -10.17 1.06 -0.30
C VAL A 41 -9.19 0.03 -0.85
N LEU A 42 -9.24 -0.24 -2.17
CA LEU A 42 -8.33 -1.19 -2.81
C LEU A 42 -6.87 -0.73 -2.75
N VAL A 43 -6.58 0.53 -3.07
CA VAL A 43 -5.21 1.08 -3.03
C VAL A 43 -4.65 1.04 -1.60
N SER A 44 -5.45 1.38 -0.59
CA SER A 44 -5.04 1.28 0.82
C SER A 44 -4.69 -0.17 1.20
N GLY A 45 -5.52 -1.13 0.80
CA GLY A 45 -5.29 -2.54 1.08
C GLY A 45 -4.11 -3.12 0.31
N TYR A 46 -3.86 -2.64 -0.91
CA TYR A 46 -2.69 -3.00 -1.72
C TYR A 46 -1.40 -2.63 -1.00
N LEU A 47 -1.27 -1.38 -0.52
CA LEU A 47 -0.08 -0.93 0.21
C LEU A 47 0.23 -1.80 1.43
N GLU A 48 -0.78 -2.09 2.26
CA GLU A 48 -0.64 -2.94 3.46
C GLU A 48 -0.14 -4.35 3.11
N LYS A 49 -0.76 -4.98 2.10
CA LYS A 49 -0.42 -6.34 1.67
C LYS A 49 0.95 -6.39 1.00
N ALA A 50 1.26 -5.42 0.15
CA ALA A 50 2.54 -5.37 -0.57
C ALA A 50 3.71 -5.26 0.40
N VAL A 51 3.65 -4.33 1.37
CA VAL A 51 4.70 -4.16 2.39
C VAL A 51 4.85 -5.42 3.24
N THR A 52 3.74 -6.04 3.64
CA THR A 52 3.74 -7.31 4.40
C THR A 52 4.42 -8.45 3.62
N ALA A 53 4.08 -8.58 2.34
CA ALA A 53 4.64 -9.61 1.46
C ALA A 53 6.15 -9.40 1.22
N LEU A 54 6.60 -8.15 1.06
CA LEU A 54 8.00 -7.79 0.89
C LEU A 54 8.84 -8.15 2.13
N LEU A 55 8.37 -7.79 3.32
CA LEU A 55 9.05 -8.11 4.58
C LEU A 55 9.14 -9.62 4.82
N LEU A 56 8.07 -10.35 4.53
CA LEU A 56 8.05 -11.80 4.66
C LEU A 56 8.99 -12.48 3.65
N GLU A 57 9.07 -11.94 2.44
CA GLU A 57 10.02 -12.40 1.43
C GLU A 57 11.47 -12.15 1.87
N HIS A 58 11.78 -10.95 2.37
CA HIS A 58 13.11 -10.63 2.89
C HIS A 58 13.54 -11.61 3.98
N ALA A 59 12.67 -11.85 4.99
CA ALA A 59 12.96 -12.81 6.05
C ALA A 59 13.26 -14.22 5.50
N ARG A 60 12.53 -14.64 4.45
CA ARG A 60 12.76 -15.93 3.78
C ARG A 60 14.10 -15.96 3.04
N GLN A 61 14.43 -14.91 2.30
CA GLN A 61 15.66 -14.80 1.50
C GLN A 61 16.92 -14.70 2.36
N ALA A 62 16.83 -14.02 3.51
CA ALA A 62 17.91 -13.91 4.49
C ALA A 62 18.25 -15.25 5.19
N GLY A 63 17.60 -16.37 4.82
CA GLY A 63 17.87 -17.68 5.41
C GLY A 63 17.41 -17.81 6.86
N THR A 64 16.51 -16.93 7.31
CA THR A 64 16.00 -16.89 8.68
C THR A 64 15.32 -18.22 9.05
N PRO A 65 15.53 -18.78 10.26
CA PRO A 65 14.85 -20.01 10.70
C PRO A 65 13.31 -19.90 10.61
N PRO A 66 12.58 -21.00 10.34
CA PRO A 66 11.12 -20.99 10.20
C PRO A 66 10.35 -20.38 11.38
N THR A 67 10.90 -20.49 12.60
CA THR A 67 10.33 -19.89 13.81
C THR A 67 10.33 -18.37 13.77
N LEU A 68 11.40 -17.76 13.27
CA LEU A 68 11.53 -16.32 13.10
C LEU A 68 10.76 -15.82 11.87
N GLN A 69 10.70 -16.60 10.78
CA GLN A 69 9.80 -16.29 9.65
C GLN A 69 8.33 -16.24 10.11
N ARG A 70 7.90 -17.18 10.96
CA ARG A 70 6.56 -17.17 11.57
C ARG A 70 6.34 -15.95 12.47
N PHE A 71 7.36 -15.52 13.21
CA PHE A 71 7.28 -14.30 14.00
C PHE A 71 7.05 -13.07 13.11
N VAL A 72 7.80 -12.95 12.01
CA VAL A 72 7.61 -11.90 11.00
C VAL A 72 6.19 -11.93 10.44
N ASP A 73 5.72 -13.08 9.95
CA ASP A 73 4.36 -13.25 9.44
C ASP A 73 3.29 -12.81 10.44
N VAL A 74 3.36 -13.29 11.69
CA VAL A 74 2.37 -12.92 12.72
C VAL A 74 2.40 -11.42 13.03
N ARG A 75 3.60 -10.82 13.05
CA ARG A 75 3.78 -9.39 13.34
C ARG A 75 3.26 -8.52 12.20
N THR A 76 3.54 -8.88 10.95
CA THR A 76 3.16 -8.11 9.77
C THR A 76 1.72 -8.37 9.33
N ARG A 77 1.15 -9.54 9.58
CA ARG A 77 -0.26 -9.86 9.25
C ARG A 77 -1.30 -8.96 9.94
N ARG A 78 -0.94 -8.32 11.05
CA ARG A 78 -1.78 -7.35 11.76
C ARG A 78 -1.52 -5.90 11.33
N PHE A 79 -0.59 -5.69 10.40
CA PHE A 79 -0.26 -4.37 9.88
C PHE A 79 -1.44 -3.83 9.08
N THR A 80 -2.00 -2.73 9.56
CA THR A 80 -3.11 -2.00 8.95
C THR A 80 -2.86 -0.51 9.12
N ASN A 81 -3.61 0.32 8.41
CA ASN A 81 -3.49 1.76 8.42
C ASN A 81 -2.07 2.18 8.06
N ALA A 82 -1.55 1.74 6.91
CA ALA A 82 -0.17 1.94 6.47
C ALA A 82 0.16 3.40 6.12
N ASN A 83 -0.05 4.32 7.06
CA ASN A 83 0.31 5.73 6.93
C ASN A 83 1.84 5.88 7.02
N THR A 84 2.36 7.07 6.73
CA THR A 84 3.82 7.24 6.64
C THR A 84 4.54 6.93 7.95
N GLN A 85 3.96 7.29 9.09
CA GLN A 85 4.55 6.99 10.40
C GLN A 85 4.58 5.48 10.65
N ARG A 86 3.49 4.77 10.39
CA ARG A 86 3.38 3.33 10.63
C ARG A 86 4.25 2.51 9.69
N LEU A 87 4.45 2.99 8.46
CA LEU A 87 5.45 2.43 7.55
C LEU A 87 6.86 2.59 8.13
N GLN A 88 7.25 3.82 8.51
CA GLN A 88 8.54 4.11 9.12
C GLN A 88 8.79 3.25 10.37
N ASP A 89 7.82 3.19 11.30
CA ASP A 89 7.91 2.39 12.52
C ASP A 89 8.07 0.89 12.22
N LEU A 90 7.34 0.39 11.22
CA LEU A 90 7.42 -1.02 10.84
C LEU A 90 8.79 -1.34 10.26
N LEU A 91 9.23 -0.61 9.23
CA LEU A 91 10.53 -0.85 8.58
C LEU A 91 11.69 -0.61 9.55
N GLY A 92 11.63 0.43 10.39
CA GLY A 92 12.62 0.71 11.43
C GLY A 92 12.75 -0.39 12.48
N SER A 93 11.67 -1.15 12.71
CA SER A 93 11.73 -2.32 13.59
C SER A 93 12.47 -3.52 13.01
N PHE A 94 12.76 -3.52 11.71
CA PHE A 94 13.66 -4.47 11.05
C PHE A 94 15.07 -3.89 10.94
N ASP A 95 15.17 -2.65 10.45
CA ASP A 95 16.45 -1.95 10.26
C ASP A 95 16.26 -0.43 10.43
N PRO A 96 16.93 0.23 11.40
CA PRO A 96 16.89 1.69 11.57
C PRO A 96 17.34 2.47 10.33
N ASP A 97 18.17 1.88 9.47
CA ASP A 97 18.63 2.53 8.24
C ASP A 97 17.50 2.57 7.21
N TRP A 98 16.68 1.52 7.12
CA TRP A 98 15.48 1.51 6.28
C TRP A 98 14.47 2.58 6.70
N GLU A 99 14.30 2.82 8.00
CA GLU A 99 13.47 3.93 8.49
C GLU A 99 13.99 5.27 7.97
N ARG A 100 15.30 5.50 8.10
CA ARG A 100 15.94 6.77 7.68
C ARG A 100 15.82 6.99 6.17
N GLU A 101 16.05 5.96 5.38
CA GLU A 101 15.93 6.01 3.92
C GLU A 101 14.48 6.24 3.50
N LEU A 102 13.55 5.48 4.05
CA LEU A 102 12.12 5.64 3.75
C LEU A 102 11.61 7.02 4.18
N LYS A 103 12.06 7.54 5.33
CA LYS A 103 11.72 8.89 5.79
C LYS A 103 12.23 9.97 4.85
N SER A 104 13.41 9.78 4.27
CA SER A 104 13.99 10.71 3.29
C SER A 104 13.28 10.64 1.93
N PHE A 105 12.74 9.47 1.58
CA PHE A 105 11.96 9.25 0.36
C PHE A 105 10.51 9.75 0.47
N LEU A 106 9.88 9.57 1.64
CA LEU A 106 8.49 9.98 1.92
C LEU A 106 8.39 11.49 2.17
N VAL A 107 8.67 12.26 1.12
CA VAL A 107 8.52 13.71 1.05
C VAL A 107 7.41 14.09 0.07
N ASP A 108 6.87 15.29 0.23
CA ASP A 108 5.91 15.92 -0.67
C ASP A 108 4.77 14.97 -1.11
N GLY A 109 4.61 14.77 -2.42
CA GLY A 109 3.50 14.03 -3.02
C GLY A 109 3.38 12.57 -2.57
N CYS A 110 4.48 11.88 -2.26
CA CYS A 110 4.43 10.52 -1.75
C CYS A 110 3.83 10.45 -0.35
N LYS A 111 4.27 11.37 0.53
CA LYS A 111 3.76 11.46 1.91
C LYS A 111 2.27 11.82 1.93
N ASP A 112 1.89 12.79 1.12
CA ASP A 112 0.51 13.28 1.08
C ASP A 112 -0.43 12.22 0.50
N ALA A 113 -0.03 11.50 -0.55
CA ALA A 113 -0.83 10.43 -1.14
C ALA A 113 -1.07 9.28 -0.14
N VAL A 114 -0.01 8.79 0.51
CA VAL A 114 -0.11 7.68 1.49
C VAL A 114 -1.03 8.06 2.65
N ASN A 115 -0.79 9.21 3.27
CA ASN A 115 -1.61 9.66 4.41
C ASN A 115 -3.06 9.93 4.00
N SER A 116 -3.26 10.48 2.79
CA SER A 116 -4.59 10.73 2.23
C SER A 116 -5.34 9.42 2.03
N ILE A 117 -4.77 8.42 1.35
CA ILE A 117 -5.43 7.13 1.10
C ILE A 117 -5.86 6.46 2.40
N VAL A 118 -4.98 6.42 3.40
CA VAL A 118 -5.29 5.79 4.69
C VAL A 118 -6.41 6.56 5.41
N GLY A 119 -6.32 7.90 5.45
CA GLY A 119 -7.35 8.73 6.05
C GLY A 119 -8.70 8.62 5.35
N LEU A 120 -8.70 8.62 4.01
CA LEU A 120 -9.90 8.46 3.17
C LEU A 120 -10.54 7.09 3.38
N ARG A 121 -9.75 6.00 3.33
CA ARG A 121 -10.23 4.64 3.59
C ARG A 121 -10.87 4.50 4.96
N ASN A 122 -10.31 5.13 5.99
CA ASN A 122 -10.88 5.11 7.34
C ASN A 122 -12.24 5.82 7.39
N ARG A 123 -12.34 7.01 6.80
CA ARG A 123 -13.61 7.75 6.72
C ARG A 123 -14.67 6.97 5.93
N ILE A 124 -14.30 6.36 4.80
CA ILE A 124 -15.19 5.49 4.01
C ILE A 124 -15.68 4.31 4.86
N ALA A 125 -14.79 3.65 5.60
CA ALA A 125 -15.15 2.52 6.45
C ALA A 125 -16.06 2.92 7.62
N HIS A 126 -15.99 4.17 8.09
CA HIS A 126 -16.89 4.73 9.09
C HIS A 126 -18.21 5.28 8.51
N GLY A 127 -18.40 5.22 7.18
CA GLY A 127 -19.61 5.70 6.52
C GLY A 127 -19.69 7.22 6.38
N GLU A 128 -18.56 7.91 6.51
CA GLU A 128 -18.50 9.36 6.36
C GLU A 128 -18.53 9.79 4.88
N THR A 129 -19.03 11.00 4.64
CA THR A 129 -19.00 11.61 3.30
C THR A 129 -17.57 11.95 2.90
N VAL A 130 -17.10 11.29 1.85
CA VAL A 130 -15.76 11.52 1.29
C VAL A 130 -15.88 12.00 -0.16
N GLY A 131 -15.29 13.17 -0.43
CA GLY A 131 -15.11 13.69 -1.78
C GLY A 131 -13.75 13.26 -2.34
N ILE A 132 -13.75 12.25 -3.19
CA ILE A 132 -12.59 11.83 -3.97
C ILE A 132 -13.04 11.54 -5.40
N THR A 133 -12.23 11.96 -6.36
CA THR A 133 -12.46 11.72 -7.80
C THR A 133 -11.59 10.57 -8.29
N TYR A 134 -12.00 9.95 -9.41
CA TYR A 134 -11.19 8.95 -10.11
C TYR A 134 -9.76 9.45 -10.36
N ARG A 135 -9.62 10.67 -10.90
CA ARG A 135 -8.30 11.27 -11.18
C ARG A 135 -7.42 11.36 -9.94
N GLN A 136 -7.97 11.85 -8.82
CA GLN A 136 -7.22 11.96 -7.57
C GLN A 136 -6.75 10.59 -7.06
N ILE A 137 -7.60 9.56 -7.11
CA ILE A 137 -7.18 8.24 -6.65
C ILE A 137 -6.18 7.57 -7.60
N SER A 138 -6.26 7.83 -8.90
CA SER A 138 -5.22 7.42 -9.87
C SER A 138 -3.87 8.08 -9.57
N ASP A 139 -3.86 9.39 -9.30
CA ASP A 139 -2.64 10.13 -8.95
C ASP A 139 -2.02 9.59 -7.65
N TYR A 140 -2.85 9.29 -6.64
CA TYR A 140 -2.38 8.69 -5.40
C TYR A 140 -1.87 7.26 -5.59
N TYR A 141 -2.51 6.47 -6.46
CA TYR A 141 -2.07 5.11 -6.75
C TYR A 141 -0.65 5.10 -7.34
N ILE A 142 -0.35 5.99 -8.28
CA ILE A 142 0.99 6.15 -8.84
C ILE A 142 2.02 6.45 -7.74
N GLN A 143 1.71 7.32 -6.77
CA GLN A 143 2.64 7.59 -5.67
C GLN A 143 2.79 6.38 -4.74
N VAL A 144 1.69 5.65 -4.47
CA VAL A 144 1.75 4.43 -3.66
C VAL A 144 2.60 3.34 -4.32
N GLN A 145 2.54 3.19 -5.64
CA GLN A 145 3.42 2.26 -6.36
C GLN A 145 4.90 2.61 -6.13
N LYS A 146 5.28 3.89 -6.24
CA LYS A 146 6.65 4.33 -5.94
C LYS A 146 7.08 4.00 -4.51
N VAL A 147 6.17 4.11 -3.54
CA VAL A 147 6.45 3.74 -2.14
C VAL A 147 6.67 2.24 -2.00
N VAL A 148 5.85 1.42 -2.67
CA VAL A 148 6.02 -0.04 -2.70
C VAL A 148 7.35 -0.42 -3.35
N ASP A 149 7.71 0.22 -4.46
CA ASP A 149 8.99 0.01 -5.15
C ASP A 149 10.18 0.39 -4.26
N GLN A 150 10.10 1.51 -3.54
CA GLN A 150 11.14 1.91 -2.58
C GLN A 150 11.30 0.87 -1.46
N VAL A 151 10.19 0.39 -0.88
CA VAL A 151 10.23 -0.66 0.15
C VAL A 151 10.80 -1.96 -0.43
N ALA A 152 10.50 -2.27 -1.69
CA ALA A 152 11.05 -3.44 -2.35
C ALA A 152 12.58 -3.35 -2.53
N GLY A 153 13.10 -2.17 -2.89
CA GLY A 153 14.54 -1.89 -2.95
C GLY A 153 15.22 -2.16 -1.60
N LEU A 154 14.69 -1.57 -0.53
CA LEU A 154 15.19 -1.76 0.85
C LEU A 154 15.22 -3.25 1.25
N CYS A 155 14.18 -4.00 0.88
CA CYS A 155 14.07 -5.42 1.23
C CYS A 155 14.95 -6.36 0.37
N CYS A 156 15.41 -5.93 -0.81
CA CYS A 156 16.10 -6.79 -1.78
C CYS A 156 17.59 -6.45 -1.99
N GLU A 157 18.05 -5.25 -1.60
CA GLU A 157 19.43 -4.79 -1.82
C GLU A 157 20.39 -5.07 -0.64
N ASN A 158 19.89 -5.69 0.43
CA ASN A 158 20.68 -6.14 1.59
C ASN A 158 20.73 -7.66 1.73
#